data_AF-A0AAV0Q7F4-F1
#
_entry.id   AF-A0AAV0Q7F4-F1
#
_cell.length_a   1.000
_cell.length_b   1.000
_cell.length_c   1.000
_cell.angle_alpha   90.00
_cell.angle_beta   90.00
_cell.angle_gamma   90.00
#
_symmetry.space_group_name_H-M   'P 1'
#
loop_
_entity.id
_entity.type
_entity.pdbx_description
1 polymer ?
#
loop_
_entity_poly.entity_id
_entity_poly.type
_entity_poly.pdbx_seq_one_letter_code
_entity_poly.pdbx_strand_id
1 'polypeptide(L)'
;SRLATKSPTPKIAFLFLTNSNLTFAPLWDRFFRGHSHLYNIYVHSEPFSAVQNFPPPFESHLIPSKKTEWASPSLIAAERRLLARAILNDPFNLYFALISQHCFPLHSFPFLYRSLLGDNPLRAFTSQPRHRSFIEILADDPNLPERVWSVFLC
;
A
#
# COMPACT_ATOMS: atom_id res chain seq x y z
N SER A 1 18.92 -9.66 23.30
CA SER A 1 19.54 -10.70 22.45
C SER A 1 18.81 -10.76 21.10
N ARG A 2 19.57 -10.75 20.00
CA ARG A 2 19.16 -10.71 18.56
C ARG A 2 18.66 -9.36 18.00
N LEU A 3 19.51 -8.33 18.04
CA LEU A 3 19.54 -7.32 16.97
C LEU A 3 20.17 -8.00 15.74
N ALA A 4 19.38 -8.77 14.98
CA ALA A 4 19.78 -9.11 13.64
C ALA A 4 19.83 -7.79 12.86
N THR A 5 21.01 -7.40 12.40
CA THR A 5 21.20 -6.30 11.46
C THR A 5 20.50 -6.66 10.17
N LYS A 6 19.17 -6.43 10.13
CA LYS A 6 18.34 -6.52 8.93
C LYS A 6 19.01 -5.59 7.92
N SER A 7 19.56 -6.16 6.83
CA SER A 7 20.13 -5.33 5.78
C SER A 7 19.06 -4.31 5.36
N PRO A 8 19.42 -3.03 5.12
CA PRO A 8 18.45 -2.00 4.79
C PRO A 8 17.94 -2.19 3.37
N THR A 9 17.23 -3.29 3.10
CA THR A 9 16.66 -3.58 1.79
C THR A 9 15.39 -2.76 1.66
N PRO A 10 15.34 -1.79 0.73
CA PRO A 10 14.17 -0.93 0.63
C PRO A 10 12.97 -1.71 0.10
N LYS A 11 11.79 -1.40 0.64
CA LYS A 11 10.56 -2.11 0.36
C LYS A 11 9.47 -1.20 -0.14
N ILE A 12 8.52 -1.81 -0.86
CA ILE A 12 7.25 -1.19 -1.22
C ILE A 12 6.17 -1.70 -0.25
N ALA A 13 5.46 -0.80 0.41
CA ALA A 13 4.31 -1.10 1.23
C ALA A 13 3.04 -1.05 0.38
N PHE A 14 2.36 -2.18 0.21
CA PHE A 14 1.09 -2.29 -0.48
C PHE A 14 -0.04 -2.18 0.55
N LEU A 15 -0.86 -1.14 0.44
CA LEU A 15 -1.96 -0.81 1.33
C LEU A 15 -3.27 -1.17 0.64
N PHE A 16 -3.82 -2.35 0.92
CA PHE A 16 -5.09 -2.80 0.38
C PHE A 16 -6.23 -2.26 1.24
N LEU A 17 -7.06 -1.41 0.64
CA LEU A 17 -8.27 -0.88 1.24
C LEU A 17 -9.47 -1.52 0.55
N THR A 18 -10.14 -2.42 1.26
CA THR A 18 -11.16 -3.31 0.69
C THR A 18 -12.42 -3.32 1.54
N ASN A 19 -13.59 -3.38 0.91
CA ASN A 19 -14.86 -3.64 1.60
C ASN A 19 -15.42 -5.04 1.27
N SER A 20 -14.76 -5.77 0.37
CA SER A 20 -15.12 -7.12 -0.05
C SER A 20 -13.88 -7.94 -0.44
N ASN A 21 -14.09 -9.19 -0.89
CA ASN A 21 -12.99 -10.05 -1.34
C ASN A 21 -12.21 -9.40 -2.49
N LEU A 22 -10.88 -9.60 -2.48
CA LEU A 22 -10.02 -9.18 -3.59
C LEU A 22 -10.33 -10.00 -4.85
N THR A 23 -11.06 -9.42 -5.80
CA THR A 23 -11.42 -10.05 -7.08
C THR A 23 -10.19 -10.62 -7.81
N PHE A 24 -9.06 -9.93 -7.71
CA PHE A 24 -7.80 -10.28 -8.38
C PHE A 24 -6.78 -10.96 -7.44
N ALA A 25 -7.20 -11.55 -6.31
CA ALA A 25 -6.28 -12.20 -5.37
C ALA A 25 -5.32 -13.20 -6.03
N PRO A 26 -5.74 -14.10 -6.95
CA PRO A 26 -4.82 -15.03 -7.61
C PRO A 26 -3.79 -14.34 -8.52
N LEU A 27 -4.12 -13.17 -9.07
CA LEU A 27 -3.18 -12.40 -9.87
C LEU A 27 -2.15 -11.70 -8.97
N TRP A 28 -2.61 -11.11 -7.86
CA TRP A 28 -1.72 -10.52 -6.86
C TRP A 28 -0.79 -11.56 -6.22
N ASP A 29 -1.28 -12.76 -5.92
CA ASP A 29 -0.44 -13.87 -5.43
C ASP A 29 0.71 -14.18 -6.42
N ARG A 30 0.39 -14.31 -7.71
CA ARG A 30 1.41 -14.51 -8.76
C ARG A 30 2.38 -13.33 -8.87
N PHE A 31 1.88 -12.11 -8.75
CA PHE A 31 2.69 -10.89 -8.79
C PHE A 31 3.72 -10.86 -7.63
N PHE A 32 3.30 -11.24 -6.43
CA PHE A 32 4.15 -11.20 -5.23
C PHE A 32 5.07 -12.41 -5.03
N ARG A 33 4.80 -13.52 -5.72
CA ARG A 33 5.52 -14.78 -5.58
C ARG A 33 7.03 -14.61 -5.78
N GLY A 34 7.82 -15.09 -4.81
CA GLY A 34 9.29 -15.03 -4.85
C GLY A 34 9.92 -13.70 -4.40
N HIS A 35 9.12 -12.67 -4.08
CA HIS A 35 9.61 -11.32 -3.78
C HIS A 35 9.34 -10.84 -2.36
N SER A 36 9.00 -11.73 -1.41
CA SER A 36 8.56 -11.38 -0.04
C SER A 36 9.52 -10.53 0.79
N HIS A 37 10.80 -10.47 0.40
CA HIS A 37 11.81 -9.63 1.05
C HIS A 37 11.81 -8.17 0.57
N LEU A 38 11.09 -7.85 -0.51
CA LEU A 38 11.08 -6.54 -1.19
C LEU A 38 9.77 -5.76 -1.00
N TYR A 39 8.79 -6.33 -0.29
CA TYR A 39 7.51 -5.67 -0.04
C TYR A 39 6.97 -6.01 1.34
N ASN A 40 5.98 -5.22 1.77
CA ASN A 40 5.10 -5.53 2.89
C ASN A 40 3.64 -5.31 2.44
N ILE A 41 2.70 -6.14 2.90
CA ILE A 41 1.27 -6.04 2.54
C ILE A 41 0.49 -5.69 3.80
N TYR A 42 -0.35 -4.66 3.73
CA TYR A 42 -1.24 -4.25 4.80
C TYR A 42 -2.65 -4.23 4.25
N VAL A 43 -3.59 -4.82 4.99
CA VAL A 43 -4.96 -4.95 4.52
C VAL A 43 -5.91 -4.37 5.56
N HIS A 44 -6.78 -3.48 5.09
CA HIS A 44 -7.95 -3.01 5.82
C HIS A 44 -9.19 -3.59 5.15
N SER A 45 -9.92 -4.43 5.88
CA SER A 45 -11.19 -5.02 5.46
C SER A 45 -12.28 -4.68 6.45
N GLU A 46 -13.48 -4.34 6.01
CA GLU A 46 -14.60 -3.99 6.91
C GLU A 46 -14.94 -5.13 7.89
N PRO A 47 -15.26 -4.87 9.18
CA PRO A 47 -15.35 -5.93 10.20
C PRO A 47 -16.52 -6.91 10.01
N PHE A 48 -17.50 -6.57 9.16
CA PHE A 48 -18.63 -7.44 8.78
C PHE A 48 -18.52 -8.00 7.36
N SER A 49 -17.42 -7.70 6.65
CA SER A 49 -17.18 -8.28 5.34
C SER A 49 -16.86 -9.76 5.48
N ALA A 50 -17.30 -10.59 4.54
CA ALA A 50 -17.07 -12.05 4.52
C ALA A 50 -15.57 -12.43 4.38
N VAL A 51 -14.67 -11.45 4.43
CA VAL A 51 -13.24 -11.56 4.20
C VAL A 51 -12.53 -11.89 5.50
N GLN A 52 -12.83 -13.05 6.10
CA GLN A 52 -12.12 -13.55 7.29
C GLN A 52 -10.92 -14.44 6.92
N ASN A 53 -10.84 -14.94 5.69
CA ASN A 53 -9.80 -15.88 5.24
C ASN A 53 -9.06 -15.31 4.03
N PHE A 54 -8.15 -14.37 4.27
CA PHE A 54 -7.20 -13.95 3.24
C PHE A 54 -6.16 -15.07 3.05
N PRO A 55 -5.93 -15.60 1.84
CA PRO A 55 -4.85 -16.56 1.64
C PRO A 55 -3.49 -15.86 1.76
N PRO A 56 -2.39 -16.59 2.05
CA PRO A 56 -1.04 -16.04 1.89
C PRO A 56 -0.89 -15.39 0.50
N PRO A 57 -0.27 -14.20 0.37
CA PRO A 57 0.51 -13.44 1.37
C PRO A 57 -0.27 -12.41 2.20
N PHE A 58 -1.60 -12.38 2.14
CA PHE A 58 -2.43 -11.31 2.71
C PHE A 58 -2.73 -11.47 4.22
N GLU A 59 -2.29 -12.56 4.85
CA GLU A 59 -2.54 -12.87 6.26
C GLU A 59 -1.76 -11.98 7.24
N SER A 60 -0.63 -11.38 6.83
CA SER A 60 0.39 -10.94 7.78
C SER A 60 0.06 -9.67 8.57
N HIS A 61 -0.82 -8.78 8.08
CA HIS A 61 -1.04 -7.48 8.73
C HIS A 61 -2.49 -6.96 8.61
N LEU A 62 -3.45 -7.74 9.11
CA LEU A 62 -4.83 -7.27 9.27
C LEU A 62 -4.89 -6.19 10.35
N ILE A 63 -5.41 -5.02 10.00
CA ILE A 63 -5.64 -3.91 10.93
C ILE A 63 -7.10 -3.96 11.38
N PRO A 64 -7.39 -3.95 12.70
CA PRO A 64 -8.76 -3.90 13.21
C PRO A 64 -9.51 -2.72 12.59
N SER A 65 -10.59 -3.04 11.89
CA SER A 65 -11.30 -2.12 11.02
C SER A 65 -12.51 -1.49 11.70
N LYS A 66 -12.86 -0.29 11.20
CA LYS A 66 -14.16 0.35 11.46
C LYS A 66 -14.92 0.34 10.14
N LYS A 67 -16.26 0.41 10.19
CA LYS A 67 -17.08 0.54 8.99
C LYS A 67 -16.54 1.64 8.08
N THR A 68 -16.31 1.33 6.81
CA THR A 68 -15.82 2.30 5.81
C THR A 68 -16.87 2.49 4.75
N GLU A 69 -17.43 3.71 4.68
CA GLU A 69 -18.40 4.06 3.65
C GLU A 69 -17.73 4.82 2.51
N TRP A 70 -18.17 4.53 1.28
CA TRP A 70 -17.70 5.24 0.11
C TRP A 70 -18.02 6.72 0.24
N ALA A 71 -17.13 7.57 -0.27
CA ALA A 71 -17.24 9.01 -0.13
C ALA A 71 -17.52 9.49 1.32
N SER A 72 -16.82 8.93 2.32
CA SER A 72 -16.97 9.36 3.72
C SER A 72 -15.63 9.56 4.43
N PRO A 73 -15.59 10.35 5.53
CA PRO A 73 -14.40 10.52 6.36
C PRO A 73 -13.84 9.21 6.94
N SER A 74 -14.66 8.16 6.99
CA SER A 74 -14.24 6.85 7.47
C SER A 74 -13.22 6.18 6.55
N LEU A 75 -13.29 6.44 5.23
CA LEU A 75 -12.34 5.92 4.24
C LEU A 75 -10.96 6.56 4.40
N ILE A 76 -10.92 7.89 4.55
CA ILE A 76 -9.70 8.65 4.87
C ILE A 76 -9.10 8.16 6.20
N ALA A 77 -9.94 7.91 7.21
CA ALA A 77 -9.46 7.41 8.49
C ALA A 77 -8.89 5.98 8.38
N ALA A 78 -9.42 5.13 7.50
CA ALA A 78 -8.90 3.79 7.26
C ALA A 78 -7.56 3.82 6.52
N GLU A 79 -7.44 4.63 5.47
CA GLU A 79 -6.18 4.87 4.76
C GLU A 79 -5.10 5.38 5.71
N ARG A 80 -5.41 6.38 6.54
CA ARG A 80 -4.46 6.93 7.54
C ARG A 80 -3.98 5.86 8.52
N ARG A 81 -4.85 4.91 8.92
CA ARG A 81 -4.46 3.78 9.79
C ARG A 81 -3.54 2.80 9.06
N LEU A 82 -3.83 2.48 7.81
CA LEU A 82 -2.95 1.65 6.96
C LEU A 82 -1.57 2.27 6.83
N LEU A 83 -1.52 3.54 6.45
CA LEU A 83 -0.27 4.28 6.28
C LEU A 83 0.52 4.37 7.58
N ALA A 84 -0.14 4.75 8.69
CA ALA A 84 0.50 4.81 10.00
C ALA A 84 1.08 3.44 10.41
N ARG A 85 0.33 2.36 10.19
CA ARG A 85 0.82 1.00 10.49
C ARG A 85 2.02 0.64 9.63
N ALA A 86 2.01 0.96 8.35
CA ALA A 86 3.10 0.66 7.43
C ALA A 86 4.38 1.42 7.79
N ILE A 87 4.26 2.69 8.18
CA ILE A 87 5.40 3.51 8.63
C ILE A 87 5.99 2.96 9.93
N LEU A 88 5.14 2.59 10.89
CA LEU A 88 5.59 2.12 12.22
C LEU A 88 6.14 0.69 12.20
N ASN A 89 5.70 -0.16 11.26
CA ASN A 89 6.07 -1.58 11.24
C ASN A 89 7.46 -1.83 10.64
N ASP A 90 7.81 -1.17 9.53
CA ASP A 90 9.09 -1.39 8.85
C ASP A 90 9.66 -0.05 8.35
N PRO A 91 10.76 0.46 8.94
CA PRO A 91 11.37 1.73 8.53
C PRO A 91 12.00 1.66 7.14
N PHE A 92 12.10 0.47 6.54
CA PHE A 92 12.60 0.30 5.17
C PHE A 92 11.51 0.40 4.10
N ASN A 93 10.24 0.65 4.48
CA ASN A 93 9.19 1.00 3.51
C ASN A 93 9.46 2.40 2.93
N LEU A 94 9.85 2.46 1.66
CA LEU A 94 10.12 3.73 0.97
C LEU A 94 8.93 4.23 0.15
N TYR A 95 8.22 3.30 -0.48
CA TYR A 95 7.07 3.60 -1.33
C TYR A 95 5.82 3.00 -0.73
N PHE A 96 4.70 3.71 -0.84
CA PHE A 96 3.40 3.28 -0.33
C PHE A 96 2.41 3.29 -1.49
N ALA A 97 1.91 2.11 -1.85
CA ALA A 97 0.93 1.94 -2.91
C ALA A 97 -0.44 1.67 -2.28
N LEU A 98 -1.36 2.62 -2.38
CA LEU A 98 -2.75 2.45 -1.97
C LEU A 98 -3.54 1.76 -3.08
N ILE A 99 -4.25 0.68 -2.77
CA ILE A 99 -4.87 -0.22 -3.74
C ILE A 99 -6.28 -0.59 -3.30
N SER A 100 -7.24 -0.45 -4.20
CA SER A 100 -8.61 -0.93 -3.99
C SER A 100 -8.80 -2.37 -4.48
N GLN A 101 -9.90 -3.02 -4.08
CA GLN A 101 -10.21 -4.39 -4.48
C GLN A 101 -10.39 -4.63 -5.98
N HIS A 102 -10.59 -3.57 -6.77
CA HIS A 102 -10.79 -3.63 -8.22
C HIS A 102 -9.49 -3.37 -9.01
N CYS A 103 -8.41 -3.00 -8.35
CA CYS A 103 -7.13 -2.73 -8.98
C CYS A 103 -6.34 -4.03 -9.25
N PHE A 104 -5.55 -4.03 -10.32
CA PHE A 104 -4.68 -5.13 -10.69
C PHE A 104 -3.35 -4.64 -11.29
N PRO A 105 -2.25 -5.40 -11.13
CA PRO A 105 -0.95 -5.00 -11.66
C PRO A 105 -0.91 -5.20 -13.19
N LEU A 106 -0.42 -4.18 -13.91
CA LEU A 106 -0.24 -4.22 -15.37
C LEU A 106 1.13 -4.78 -15.81
N HIS A 107 2.11 -4.73 -14.92
CA HIS A 107 3.47 -5.21 -15.15
C HIS A 107 3.92 -6.15 -14.03
N SER A 108 5.03 -6.86 -14.24
CA SER A 108 5.60 -7.77 -13.24
C SER A 108 6.20 -7.02 -12.05
N PHE A 109 6.32 -7.70 -10.89
CA PHE A 109 6.91 -7.10 -9.70
C PHE A 109 8.35 -6.60 -9.92
N PRO A 110 9.27 -7.35 -10.58
CA PRO A 110 10.62 -6.86 -10.85
C PRO A 110 10.64 -5.57 -11.68
N PHE A 111 9.71 -5.44 -12.64
CA PHE A 111 9.57 -4.22 -13.43
C PHE A 111 9.18 -3.05 -12.52
N LEU A 112 8.09 -3.19 -11.73
CA LEU A 112 7.64 -2.15 -10.81
C LEU A 112 8.74 -1.73 -9.82
N TYR A 113 9.40 -2.71 -9.20
CA TYR A 113 10.44 -2.46 -8.21
C TYR A 113 11.61 -1.69 -8.81
N ARG A 114 12.09 -2.09 -9.99
CA ARG A 114 13.16 -1.37 -10.71
C ARG A 114 12.71 0.02 -11.17
N SER A 115 11.47 0.18 -11.62
CA SER A 115 10.95 1.50 -12.04
C SER A 115 10.90 2.50 -10.88
N LEU A 116 10.59 2.04 -9.66
CA LEU A 116 10.49 2.91 -8.48
C LEU A 116 11.82 3.11 -7.76
N LEU A 117 12.65 2.07 -7.63
CA LEU A 117 13.88 2.10 -6.83
C LEU A 117 15.17 2.16 -7.67
N GLY A 118 15.05 2.03 -9.00
CA GLY A 118 16.17 1.95 -9.92
C GLY A 118 16.99 0.67 -9.76
N ASP A 119 18.17 0.66 -10.38
CA ASP A 119 19.09 -0.49 -10.33
C ASP A 119 19.90 -0.57 -9.03
N ASN A 120 19.90 0.50 -8.22
CA ASN A 120 20.56 0.53 -6.92
C ASN A 120 19.59 0.99 -5.81
N PRO A 121 18.84 0.06 -5.22
CA PRO A 121 17.85 0.37 -4.19
C PRO A 121 18.46 1.03 -2.96
N LEU A 122 19.64 0.58 -2.52
CA LEU A 122 20.35 1.18 -1.39
C LEU A 122 20.66 2.66 -1.64
N ARG A 123 21.04 3.00 -2.87
CA ARG A 123 21.21 4.40 -3.26
C ARG A 123 19.89 5.14 -3.14
N ALA A 124 18.78 4.61 -3.67
CA ALA A 124 17.45 5.23 -3.54
C ALA A 124 17.00 5.44 -2.08
N PHE A 125 17.44 4.60 -1.14
CA PHE A 125 17.21 4.79 0.30
C PHE A 125 18.05 5.93 0.89
N THR A 126 19.30 6.07 0.45
CA THR A 126 20.25 7.09 0.95
C THR A 126 20.16 8.45 0.25
N SER A 127 19.65 8.50 -0.98
CA SER A 127 19.51 9.71 -1.78
C SER A 127 18.05 10.14 -1.83
N GLN A 128 17.75 11.42 -1.58
CA GLN A 128 16.42 11.96 -1.86
C GLN A 128 16.04 11.65 -3.32
N PRO A 129 14.83 11.12 -3.59
CA PRO A 129 14.43 10.76 -4.94
C PRO A 129 14.49 11.99 -5.84
N ARG A 130 15.17 11.85 -6.99
CA ARG A 130 15.20 12.89 -8.03
C ARG A 130 13.85 13.10 -8.71
N HIS A 131 12.89 12.21 -8.48
CA HIS A 131 11.52 12.38 -8.95
C HIS A 131 10.78 13.38 -8.07
N ARG A 132 10.40 14.52 -8.68
CA ARG A 132 9.45 15.45 -8.08
C ARG A 132 8.12 14.71 -7.88
N SER A 133 7.69 14.54 -6.64
CA SER A 133 6.30 14.20 -6.35
C SER A 133 5.44 15.40 -6.76
N PHE A 134 4.60 15.22 -7.78
CA PHE A 134 3.53 16.16 -8.10
C PHE A 134 2.41 15.98 -7.08
N ILE A 135 2.62 16.47 -5.85
CA ILE A 135 1.54 16.66 -4.88
C ILE A 135 1.33 18.16 -4.78
N GLU A 136 0.30 18.65 -5.46
CA GLU A 136 -0.16 20.02 -5.36
C GLU A 136 -1.25 20.06 -4.28
N ILE A 137 -0.91 20.53 -3.08
CA ILE A 137 -1.91 20.75 -2.02
C ILE A 137 -2.52 22.13 -2.27
N LEU A 138 -3.55 22.18 -3.09
CA LEU A 138 -4.34 23.39 -3.32
C LEU A 138 -5.36 23.53 -2.20
N ALA A 139 -4.93 24.05 -1.04
CA ALA A 139 -5.79 24.22 0.13
C ALA A 139 -7.04 25.11 -0.15
N ASP A 140 -6.96 25.97 -1.17
CA ASP A 140 -7.99 26.93 -1.56
C ASP A 140 -8.78 26.50 -2.82
N ASP A 141 -8.70 25.24 -3.24
CA ASP A 141 -9.46 24.74 -4.39
C ASP A 141 -10.96 24.61 -4.05
N PRO A 142 -11.89 25.31 -4.73
CA PRO A 142 -13.32 25.19 -4.46
C PRO A 142 -13.88 23.79 -4.75
N ASN A 143 -13.16 22.96 -5.53
CA ASN A 143 -13.53 21.58 -5.86
C ASN A 143 -12.78 20.54 -5.01
N LEU A 144 -12.13 20.95 -3.91
CA LEU A 144 -11.46 20.03 -2.98
C LEU A 144 -12.33 18.83 -2.56
N PRO A 145 -13.64 19.01 -2.24
CA PRO A 145 -14.50 17.89 -1.87
C PRO A 145 -14.56 16.84 -2.98
N GLU A 146 -14.77 17.25 -4.23
CA GLU A 146 -14.86 16.36 -5.39
C GLU A 146 -13.53 15.67 -5.74
N ARG A 147 -12.41 16.37 -5.50
CA ARG A 147 -11.07 15.81 -5.72
C ARG A 147 -10.70 14.76 -4.68
N VAL A 148 -11.06 14.95 -3.41
CA VAL A 148 -10.87 13.93 -2.36
C VAL A 148 -11.61 12.64 -2.72
N TRP A 149 -12.74 12.72 -3.43
CA TRP A 149 -13.48 11.56 -3.91
C TRP A 149 -12.85 10.89 -5.15
N SER A 150 -12.20 11.66 -6.03
CA SER A 150 -11.54 11.13 -7.24
C SER A 150 -10.25 10.34 -6.96
N VAL A 151 -9.53 10.62 -5.87
CA VAL A 151 -8.25 9.92 -5.55
C VAL A 151 -8.47 8.44 -5.17
N PHE A 152 -9.71 8.03 -4.87
CA PHE A 152 -10.04 6.66 -4.44
C PHE A 152 -10.48 5.70 -5.54
N LEU A 153 -10.57 6.17 -6.79
CA LEU A 153 -10.85 5.31 -7.93
C LEU A 153 -9.53 4.95 -8.62
N CYS A 154 -9.23 3.65 -8.66
CA CYS A 154 -8.62 3.12 -9.87
C CYS A 154 -9.51 3.52 -11.06
#